data_AF-A0A7K1DXH0-F1
#
_entry.id   AF-A0A7K1DXH0-F1
#
_cell.length_a   1.000
_cell.length_b   1.000
_cell.length_c   1.000
_cell.angle_alpha   90.00
_cell.angle_beta   90.00
_cell.angle_gamma   90.00
#
_symmetry.space_group_name_H-M   'P 1'
#
loop_
_entity.id
_entity.type
_entity.pdbx_description
1 polymer ?
#
loop_
_entity_poly.entity_id
_entity_poly.type
_entity_poly.pdbx_seq_one_letter_code
_entity_poly.pdbx_strand_id
1 'polypeptide(L)'
;MSKVVALGGGHGLAAMLSALREITSEITAIVTVADNGGSSGRLREEFPIFPPGDLRMALAALCADDDWGRTWADIMQMRFVSDGALNGHAMGNLLLASLWSQDEDPVIGLDRVGSLLKVVGRVLPMAA
;
A
#
# COMPACT_ATOMS: atom_id res chain seq x y z
N MET A 1 -18.18 -16.50 -8.26
CA MET A 1 -16.77 -16.09 -8.45
C MET A 1 -15.94 -16.66 -7.31
N SER A 2 -14.68 -16.99 -7.57
CA SER A 2 -13.78 -17.57 -6.56
C SER A 2 -13.18 -16.48 -5.68
N LYS A 3 -13.22 -16.70 -4.35
CA LYS A 3 -12.55 -15.84 -3.37
C LYS A 3 -11.08 -16.25 -3.26
N VAL A 4 -10.17 -15.28 -3.34
CA VAL A 4 -8.72 -15.53 -3.30
C VAL A 4 -8.12 -14.74 -2.13
N VAL A 5 -7.34 -15.44 -1.31
CA VAL A 5 -6.51 -14.80 -0.28
C VAL A 5 -5.05 -14.97 -0.66
N ALA A 6 -4.35 -13.86 -0.77
CA ALA A 6 -2.94 -13.78 -1.12
C ALA A 6 -2.14 -13.32 0.10
N LEU A 7 -1.13 -14.10 0.52
CA LEU A 7 -0.28 -13.75 1.66
C LEU A 7 1.15 -13.49 1.18
N GLY A 8 1.78 -12.41 1.63
CA GLY A 8 3.16 -12.11 1.26
C GLY A 8 3.56 -10.66 1.49
N GLY A 9 4.56 -10.20 0.74
CA GLY A 9 5.06 -8.82 0.74
C GLY A 9 5.87 -8.51 -0.50
N GLY A 10 6.32 -7.27 -0.62
CA GLY A 10 7.19 -6.78 -1.68
C GLY A 10 6.70 -7.04 -3.10
N HIS A 11 7.67 -7.13 -4.01
CA HIS A 11 7.44 -7.18 -5.45
C HIS A 11 6.74 -8.46 -5.92
N GLY A 12 7.01 -9.60 -5.28
CA GLY A 12 6.40 -10.88 -5.64
C GLY A 12 4.89 -10.88 -5.41
N LEU A 13 4.45 -10.39 -4.24
CA LEU A 13 3.03 -10.23 -3.97
C LEU A 13 2.40 -9.20 -4.91
N ALA A 14 3.03 -8.05 -5.15
CA ALA A 14 2.51 -7.02 -6.03
C ALA A 14 2.29 -7.52 -7.48
N ALA A 15 3.23 -8.27 -8.04
CA ALA A 15 3.09 -8.88 -9.36
C ALA A 15 1.91 -9.87 -9.41
N MET A 16 1.78 -10.72 -8.39
CA MET A 16 0.68 -11.68 -8.30
C MET A 16 -0.69 -10.98 -8.19
N LEU A 17 -0.80 -9.94 -7.35
CA LEU A 17 -2.04 -9.16 -7.20
C LEU A 17 -2.45 -8.46 -8.50
N SER A 18 -1.47 -7.92 -9.24
CA SER A 18 -1.71 -7.27 -10.54
C SER A 18 -2.28 -8.25 -11.57
N ALA A 19 -1.85 -9.52 -11.55
CA ALA A 19 -2.41 -10.56 -12.40
C ALA A 19 -3.78 -11.06 -11.89
N LEU A 20 -3.94 -11.22 -10.57
CA LEU A 20 -5.17 -11.74 -9.96
C LEU A 20 -6.37 -10.82 -10.19
N ARG A 21 -6.18 -9.49 -10.19
CA ARG A 21 -7.26 -8.52 -10.39
C ARG A 21 -7.93 -8.62 -11.77
N GLU A 22 -7.26 -9.24 -12.75
CA GLU A 22 -7.83 -9.53 -14.07
C GLU A 22 -8.75 -10.77 -14.05
N ILE A 23 -8.65 -11.61 -13.01
CA ILE A 23 -9.35 -12.90 -12.91
C ILE A 23 -10.56 -12.80 -11.97
N THR A 24 -10.45 -12.07 -10.86
CA THR A 24 -11.51 -11.94 -9.86
C THR A 24 -11.42 -10.62 -9.11
N SER A 25 -12.56 -10.06 -8.70
CA SER A 25 -12.62 -8.91 -7.80
C SER A 25 -12.60 -9.28 -6.32
N GLU A 26 -12.79 -10.57 -6.00
CA GLU A 26 -12.89 -11.08 -4.64
C GLU A 26 -11.50 -11.45 -4.08
N ILE A 27 -10.60 -10.46 -4.03
CA ILE A 27 -9.20 -10.62 -3.58
C ILE A 27 -9.04 -10.02 -2.18
N THR A 28 -8.41 -10.75 -1.27
CA THR A 28 -7.87 -10.22 -0.02
C THR A 28 -6.36 -10.44 0.02
N ALA A 29 -5.58 -9.35 0.07
CA ALA A 29 -4.15 -9.39 0.29
C ALA A 29 -3.85 -9.23 1.78
N ILE A 30 -3.17 -10.21 2.38
CA ILE A 30 -2.62 -10.12 3.74
C ILE A 30 -1.12 -9.85 3.60
N VAL A 31 -0.71 -8.66 4.01
CA VAL A 31 0.60 -8.11 3.69
C VAL A 31 1.48 -8.07 4.92
N THR A 32 2.68 -8.63 4.83
CA THR A 32 3.71 -8.51 5.86
C THR A 32 4.08 -7.05 6.12
N VAL A 33 4.34 -6.73 7.38
CA VAL A 33 4.72 -5.39 7.85
C VAL A 33 6.16 -5.40 8.38
N ALA A 34 7.04 -6.12 7.69
CA ALA A 34 8.43 -6.36 8.09
C ALA A 34 9.47 -5.47 7.39
N ASP A 35 9.07 -4.68 6.39
CA ASP A 35 9.99 -3.77 5.70
C ASP A 35 10.55 -2.72 6.68
N ASN A 36 11.86 -2.54 6.71
CA ASN A 36 12.54 -1.59 7.59
C ASN A 36 13.56 -0.72 6.84
N GLY A 37 13.52 -0.73 5.50
CA GLY A 37 14.46 0.02 4.67
C GLY A 37 13.92 1.37 4.17
N GLY A 38 14.85 2.29 3.87
CA GLY A 38 14.59 3.53 3.14
C GLY A 38 13.47 4.39 3.72
N SER A 39 12.50 4.74 2.89
CA SER A 39 11.36 5.57 3.29
C SER A 39 10.51 4.96 4.42
N SER A 40 10.34 3.63 4.44
CA SER A 40 9.53 2.95 5.47
C SER A 40 10.24 2.98 6.82
N GLY A 41 11.55 2.76 6.82
CA GLY A 41 12.40 2.83 8.01
C GLY A 41 12.39 4.21 8.66
N ARG A 42 12.67 5.26 7.87
CA ARG A 42 12.68 6.65 8.39
C ARG A 42 11.33 7.07 9.00
N LEU A 43 10.22 6.75 8.34
CA LEU A 43 8.89 7.07 8.90
C LEU A 43 8.60 6.35 10.22
N ARG A 44 9.10 5.12 10.39
CA ARG A 44 8.92 4.36 11.63
C ARG A 44 9.80 4.87 12.78
N GLU A 45 10.93 5.48 12.46
CA GLU A 45 11.77 6.17 13.45
C GLU A 45 11.09 7.45 13.97
N GLU A 46 10.33 8.13 13.12
CA GLU A 46 9.66 9.40 13.43
C GLU A 46 8.23 9.22 13.99
N PHE A 47 7.52 8.17 13.58
CA PHE A 47 6.12 7.93 13.93
C PHE A 47 5.91 6.51 14.44
N PRO A 48 5.05 6.29 15.47
CA PRO A 48 4.73 4.96 15.99
C PRO A 48 3.77 4.19 15.07
N ILE A 49 4.16 3.97 13.81
CA ILE A 49 3.34 3.37 12.76
C ILE A 49 3.94 2.08 12.22
N PHE A 50 3.12 1.28 11.54
CA PHE A 50 3.59 0.13 10.76
C PHE A 50 4.42 0.60 9.55
N PRO A 51 5.40 -0.22 9.11
CA PRO A 51 6.09 0.06 7.86
C PRO A 51 5.11 0.09 6.67
N PRO A 52 4.98 1.22 5.95
CA PRO A 52 3.98 1.36 4.90
C PRO A 52 4.37 0.74 3.56
N GLY A 53 5.65 0.40 3.35
CA GLY A 53 6.22 0.07 2.04
C GLY A 53 5.50 -1.05 1.28
N ASP A 54 5.35 -2.22 1.90
CA ASP A 54 4.71 -3.37 1.27
C ASP A 54 3.19 -3.18 1.12
N LEU A 55 2.54 -2.54 2.08
CA LEU A 55 1.11 -2.20 2.03
C LEU A 55 0.81 -1.23 0.87
N ARG A 56 1.65 -0.20 0.70
CA ARG A 56 1.61 0.72 -0.44
C ARG A 56 1.76 -0.03 -1.77
N MET A 57 2.67 -1.01 -1.84
CA MET A 57 2.85 -1.80 -3.06
C MET A 57 1.63 -2.67 -3.37
N ALA A 58 1.04 -3.32 -2.37
CA ALA A 58 -0.19 -4.09 -2.54
C ALA A 58 -1.38 -3.22 -2.99
N LEU A 59 -1.54 -2.04 -2.39
CA LEU A 59 -2.58 -1.08 -2.80
C LEU A 59 -2.40 -0.63 -4.25
N ALA A 60 -1.19 -0.24 -4.65
CA ALA A 60 -0.91 0.16 -6.03
C ALA A 60 -1.14 -0.99 -7.03
N ALA A 61 -0.78 -2.22 -6.67
CA ALA A 61 -1.01 -3.40 -7.50
C ALA A 61 -2.50 -3.72 -7.70
N LEU A 62 -3.36 -3.33 -6.76
CA LEU A 62 -4.80 -3.55 -6.86
C LEU A 62 -5.57 -2.36 -7.45
N CYS A 63 -4.95 -1.22 -7.75
CA CYS A 63 -5.61 -0.14 -8.50
C CYS A 63 -6.15 -0.66 -9.85
N ALA A 64 -7.37 -0.29 -10.25
CA ALA A 64 -7.93 -0.73 -11.53
C ALA A 64 -7.07 -0.32 -12.75
N ASP A 65 -7.21 -1.04 -13.88
CA ASP A 65 -6.54 -0.70 -15.14
C ASP A 65 -7.33 0.33 -15.98
N ASP A 66 -7.91 1.31 -15.30
CA ASP A 66 -8.50 2.50 -15.89
C ASP A 66 -7.63 3.73 -15.63
N ASP A 67 -7.97 4.87 -16.21
CA ASP A 67 -7.15 6.08 -16.11
C ASP A 67 -7.02 6.59 -14.66
N TRP A 68 -8.04 6.37 -13.82
CA TRP A 68 -8.01 6.73 -12.41
C TRP A 68 -7.03 5.84 -11.64
N GLY A 69 -7.19 4.52 -11.77
CA GLY A 69 -6.37 3.53 -11.08
C GLY A 69 -4.91 3.60 -11.51
N ARG A 70 -4.62 3.76 -12.80
CA ARG A 70 -3.23 3.95 -13.29
C ARG A 70 -2.59 5.21 -12.71
N THR A 71 -3.31 6.34 -12.76
CA THR A 71 -2.81 7.61 -12.20
C THR A 71 -2.50 7.48 -10.70
N TRP A 72 -3.40 6.86 -9.94
CA TRP A 72 -3.22 6.69 -8.50
C TRP A 72 -2.16 5.65 -8.14
N ALA A 73 -2.01 4.58 -8.93
CA ALA A 73 -0.90 3.64 -8.78
C ALA A 73 0.45 4.35 -8.96
N ASP A 74 0.58 5.20 -9.98
CA ASP A 74 1.78 5.99 -10.23
C ASP A 74 2.07 6.97 -9.08
N ILE A 75 1.05 7.68 -8.59
CA ILE A 75 1.18 8.58 -7.43
C ILE A 75 1.60 7.81 -6.18
N MET A 76 1.00 6.66 -5.90
CA MET A 76 1.37 5.82 -4.77
C MET A 76 2.82 5.34 -4.86
N GLN A 77 3.32 5.07 -6.08
CA GLN A 77 4.70 4.62 -6.31
C GLN A 77 5.72 5.75 -6.42
N MET A 78 5.29 6.98 -6.71
CA MET A 78 6.16 8.14 -6.90
C MET A 78 7.07 8.36 -5.69
N ARG A 79 8.35 8.58 -5.98
CA ARG A 79 9.38 8.94 -5.00
C ARG A 79 9.85 10.37 -5.24
N PHE A 80 9.91 11.14 -4.17
CA PHE A 80 10.48 12.48 -4.23
C PHE A 80 11.98 12.40 -4.52
N VAL A 81 12.45 13.26 -5.41
CA VAL A 81 13.86 13.50 -5.68
C VAL A 81 14.13 14.97 -5.34
N SER A 82 14.95 15.20 -4.33
CA SER A 82 15.29 16.56 -3.87
C SER A 82 16.56 16.55 -3.01
N ASP A 83 17.03 17.73 -2.63
CA ASP A 83 18.14 17.87 -1.66
C ASP A 83 17.64 18.04 -0.21
N GLY A 84 16.34 17.88 0.03
CA GLY A 84 15.70 18.11 1.34
C GLY A 84 15.26 16.84 2.08
N ALA A 85 14.60 17.02 3.23
CA ALA A 85 14.17 15.92 4.11
C ALA A 85 13.23 14.91 3.42
N LEU A 86 12.42 15.36 2.46
CA LEU A 86 11.51 14.49 1.72
C LEU A 86 12.23 13.59 0.70
N ASN A 87 13.50 13.82 0.40
CA ASN A 87 14.23 13.06 -0.62
C ASN A 87 14.18 11.55 -0.36
N GLY A 88 13.72 10.79 -1.36
CA GLY A 88 13.58 9.33 -1.29
C GLY A 88 12.31 8.82 -0.60
N HIS A 89 11.48 9.69 0.01
CA HIS A 89 10.15 9.28 0.47
C HIS A 89 9.27 8.90 -0.70
N ALA A 90 8.51 7.82 -0.55
CA ALA A 90 7.41 7.53 -1.45
C ALA A 90 6.17 8.33 -1.02
N MET A 91 5.47 8.98 -1.95
CA MET A 91 4.24 9.72 -1.62
C MET A 91 3.22 8.83 -0.93
N GLY A 92 3.00 7.61 -1.44
CA GLY A 92 2.07 6.66 -0.82
C GLY A 92 2.44 6.24 0.60
N ASN A 93 3.74 6.27 0.95
CA ASN A 93 4.17 6.03 2.34
C ASN A 93 3.76 7.19 3.26
N LEU A 94 3.88 8.44 2.78
CA LEU A 94 3.45 9.63 3.52
C LEU A 94 1.93 9.66 3.71
N LEU A 95 1.17 9.27 2.67
CA LEU A 95 -0.28 9.15 2.76
C LEU A 95 -0.70 8.14 3.84
N LEU A 96 -0.13 6.94 3.82
CA LEU A 96 -0.42 5.91 4.84
C LEU A 96 -0.02 6.37 6.25
N ALA A 97 1.17 6.97 6.39
CA ALA A 97 1.61 7.53 7.66
C ALA A 97 0.66 8.60 8.20
N SER A 98 0.13 9.48 7.34
CA SER A 98 -0.78 10.56 7.74
C SER A 98 -2.15 10.09 8.26
N LEU A 99 -2.58 8.89 7.83
CA LEU A 99 -3.82 8.28 8.33
C LEU A 99 -3.59 7.64 9.68
N TRP A 100 -2.51 6.89 9.85
CA TRP A 100 -2.19 6.23 11.11
C TRP A 100 -1.69 7.18 12.20
N SER A 101 -1.15 8.34 11.84
CA SER A 101 -0.74 9.37 12.81
C SER A 101 -1.91 10.02 13.55
N GLN A 102 -3.16 9.72 13.16
CA GLN A 102 -4.38 10.23 13.80
C GLN A 102 -5.01 9.24 14.79
N ASP A 103 -4.21 8.31 15.34
CA ASP A 103 -4.65 7.21 16.22
C ASP A 103 -5.74 6.32 15.60
N GLU A 104 -5.78 6.26 14.27
CA GLU A 104 -6.73 5.44 13.52
C GLU A 104 -6.28 3.99 13.44
N ASP A 105 -7.22 3.06 13.63
CA ASP A 105 -7.01 1.62 13.40
C ASP A 105 -6.36 1.40 12.02
N PRO A 106 -5.24 0.66 11.94
CA PRO A 106 -4.51 0.47 10.71
C PRO A 106 -5.34 -0.09 9.56
N VAL A 107 -6.27 -1.00 9.89
CA VAL A 107 -7.18 -1.64 8.94
C VAL A 107 -8.15 -0.60 8.39
N ILE A 108 -8.70 0.27 9.24
CA ILE A 108 -9.59 1.35 8.79
C ILE A 108 -8.85 2.32 7.88
N GLY A 109 -7.60 2.69 8.23
CA GLY A 109 -6.75 3.52 7.37
C GLY A 109 -6.53 2.91 6.00
N LEU A 110 -6.23 1.60 5.92
CA LEU A 110 -6.07 0.88 4.66
C LEU A 110 -7.37 0.79 3.85
N ASP A 111 -8.51 0.57 4.50
CA ASP A 111 -9.81 0.53 3.83
C ASP A 111 -10.17 1.91 3.23
N ARG A 112 -9.81 3.01 3.92
CA ARG A 112 -9.98 4.38 3.40
C ARG A 112 -9.09 4.65 2.19
N VAL A 113 -7.81 4.28 2.25
CA VAL A 113 -6.92 4.41 1.08
C VAL A 113 -7.41 3.52 -0.06
N GLY A 114 -7.81 2.28 0.21
CA GLY A 114 -8.37 1.38 -0.79
C GLY A 114 -9.59 1.99 -1.48
N SER A 115 -10.47 2.65 -0.71
CA SER A 115 -11.64 3.36 -1.24
C SER A 115 -11.26 4.57 -2.09
N LEU A 116 -10.28 5.37 -1.65
CA LEU A 116 -9.75 6.52 -2.40
C LEU A 116 -9.20 6.10 -3.77
N LEU A 117 -8.41 5.03 -3.77
CA LEU A 117 -7.75 4.50 -4.97
C LEU A 117 -8.70 3.66 -5.85
N LYS A 118 -9.89 3.31 -5.35
CA LYS A 118 -10.83 2.36 -5.98
C LYS A 118 -10.18 1.01 -6.30
N VAL A 119 -9.46 0.45 -5.31
CA VAL A 119 -8.76 -0.83 -5.51
C VAL A 119 -9.74 -1.98 -5.76
N VAL A 120 -9.30 -2.97 -6.54
CA VAL A 120 -9.99 -4.22 -6.77
C VAL A 120 -9.59 -5.21 -5.66
N GLY A 121 -10.49 -5.42 -4.70
CA GLY A 121 -10.25 -6.28 -3.54
C GLY A 121 -9.92 -5.49 -2.27
N ARG A 122 -9.23 -6.13 -1.33
CA ARG A 122 -8.93 -5.55 -0.01
C ARG A 122 -7.50 -5.84 0.42
N VAL A 123 -6.87 -4.89 1.10
CA VAL A 123 -5.52 -5.03 1.66
C VAL A 123 -5.60 -5.00 3.18
N LEU A 124 -4.98 -5.97 3.85
CA LEU A 124 -4.90 -6.09 5.30
C LEU A 124 -3.44 -6.23 5.73
N PRO A 125 -3.06 -5.68 6.89
CA PRO A 125 -1.75 -5.94 7.48
C PRO A 125 -1.74 -7.32 8.14
N MET A 126 -0.58 -7.98 8.17
CA MET A 126 -0.41 -9.30 8.80
C MET A 126 -0.56 -9.24 10.33
N ALA A 127 -0.35 -8.06 10.93
CA ALA A 127 -0.52 -7.81 12.36
C ALA A 127 -1.18 -6.44 12.57
N ALA A 128 -1.97 -6.34 13.64
CA ALA A 128 -2.65 -5.13 14.13
C ALA A 128 -2.28 -4.89 15.59
#